data_AF-A0A2V8ZWV7-F1
#
_entry.id   AF-A0A2V8ZWV7-F1
#
_cell.length_a   1.000
_cell.length_b   1.000
_cell.length_c   1.000
_cell.angle_alpha   90.00
_cell.angle_beta   90.00
_cell.angle_gamma   90.00
#
_symmetry.space_group_name_H-M   'P 1'
#
loop_
_entity.id
_entity.type
_entity.pdbx_description
1 polymer ?
#
loop_
_entity_poly.entity_id
_entity_poly.type
_entity_poly.pdbx_seq_one_letter_code
_entity_poly.pdbx_strand_id
1 'polypeptide(L)' 'MTLSELVNLYRLRAGDFGQPVALSAFSLSQAETERLFSAYEEDYHISRFFHFTDGNGQKFSINGFSSTHVSIDAEIQAIL' A
#
# COMPACT_ATOMS: atom_id res chain seq x y z
N MET A 1 -10.12 7.20 -0.46
CA MET A 1 -9.97 6.12 0.54
C MET A 1 -9.17 6.68 1.70
N THR A 2 -9.63 6.49 2.92
CA THR A 2 -8.89 6.85 4.15
C THR A 2 -7.85 5.77 4.49
N LEU A 3 -6.95 6.07 5.42
CA LEU A 3 -5.94 5.09 5.86
C LEU A 3 -6.60 3.85 6.49
N SER A 4 -7.62 4.03 7.33
CA SER A 4 -8.35 2.93 7.97
C SER A 4 -9.10 2.06 6.95
N GLU A 5 -9.70 2.68 5.93
CA GLU A 5 -10.33 1.93 4.82
C GLU A 5 -9.30 1.10 4.04
N LEU A 6 -8.14 1.68 3.74
CA LEU A 6 -7.07 1.00 3.02
C LEU A 6 -6.51 -0.18 3.82
N VAL A 7 -6.25 -0.01 5.12
CA VAL A 7 -5.73 -1.09 5.98
C VAL A 7 -6.75 -2.21 6.13
N ASN A 8 -8.04 -1.88 6.24
CA ASN A 8 -9.09 -2.90 6.26
C ASN A 8 -9.15 -3.70 4.95
N LEU A 9 -9.06 -3.03 3.80
CA LEU A 9 -9.00 -3.70 2.50
C LEU A 9 -7.74 -4.55 2.36
N TYR A 10 -6.59 -4.03 2.79
CA TYR A 10 -5.33 -4.77 2.81
C TYR A 10 -5.49 -6.06 3.63
N ARG A 11 -6.01 -6.01 4.86
CA ARG A 11 -6.21 -7.21 5.69
C ARG A 11 -7.14 -8.23 5.04
N LEU A 12 -8.19 -7.78 4.36
CA LEU A 12 -9.11 -8.66 3.64
C LEU A 12 -8.40 -9.41 2.48
N ARG A 13 -7.38 -8.80 1.86
CA ARG A 13 -6.61 -9.39 0.76
C ARG A 13 -5.40 -10.20 1.23
N ALA A 14 -4.68 -9.68 2.22
CA ALA A 14 -3.44 -10.22 2.76
C ALA A 14 -3.67 -11.42 3.69
N GLY A 15 -4.83 -11.48 4.35
CA GLY A 15 -5.10 -12.40 5.46
C GLY A 15 -4.44 -11.94 6.76
N ASP A 16 -3.13 -11.66 6.73
CA ASP A 16 -2.35 -11.16 7.86
C ASP A 16 -1.40 -10.01 7.46
N PHE A 17 -0.90 -9.27 8.45
CA PHE A 17 0.08 -8.21 8.24
C PHE A 17 1.44 -8.78 7.77
N GLY A 18 2.24 -7.92 7.14
CA GLY A 18 3.52 -8.28 6.54
C GLY A 18 3.42 -9.06 5.21
N GLN A 19 2.25 -9.56 4.82
CA GLN A 19 2.08 -10.29 3.56
C GLN A 19 1.98 -9.33 2.35
N PRO A 20 2.74 -9.58 1.27
CA PRO A 20 2.69 -8.72 0.10
C PRO A 20 1.35 -8.85 -0.63
N VAL A 21 0.71 -7.71 -0.89
CA VAL A 21 -0.51 -7.60 -1.68
C VAL A 21 -0.23 -6.81 -2.94
N ALA A 22 -0.68 -7.32 -4.09
CA ALA A 22 -0.56 -6.60 -5.36
C ALA A 22 -1.31 -5.27 -5.30
N LEU A 23 -0.68 -4.18 -5.74
CA LEU A 23 -1.29 -2.84 -5.77
C LEU A 23 -2.55 -2.80 -6.65
N SER A 24 -2.63 -3.66 -7.66
CA SER A 24 -3.83 -3.83 -8.50
C SER A 24 -5.02 -4.48 -7.77
N ALA A 25 -4.81 -5.15 -6.64
CA ALA A 25 -5.87 -5.82 -5.87
C ALA A 25 -6.79 -4.84 -5.09
N PHE A 26 -6.40 -3.56 -5.02
CA PHE A 26 -7.19 -2.49 -4.41
C PHE A 26 -8.29 -1.95 -5.33
N SER A 27 -8.38 -2.46 -6.58
CA SER A 27 -9.42 -2.12 -7.56
C SER A 27 -9.56 -0.62 -7.84
N LEU A 28 -8.47 0.13 -7.72
CA LEU A 28 -8.35 1.53 -8.10
C LEU A 28 -7.79 1.63 -9.53
N SER A 29 -8.04 2.75 -10.21
CA SER A 29 -7.30 3.03 -11.45
C SER A 29 -5.81 3.21 -11.17
N GLN A 30 -4.98 3.15 -12.22
CA GLN A 30 -3.54 3.35 -12.07
C GLN A 30 -3.20 4.70 -11.43
N ALA A 31 -3.78 5.78 -11.94
CA ALA A 31 -3.52 7.13 -11.42
C ALA A 31 -3.98 7.30 -9.96
N GLU A 32 -5.12 6.70 -9.58
CA GLU A 32 -5.60 6.72 -8.19
C GLU A 32 -4.70 5.93 -7.25
N THR A 33 -4.24 4.75 -7.69
CA THR A 33 -3.29 3.91 -6.94
C THR A 33 -1.99 4.66 -6.70
N GLU A 34 -1.39 5.20 -7.76
CA GLU A 34 -0.13 5.94 -7.69
C GLU A 34 -0.27 7.16 -6.77
N ARG A 35 -1.35 7.95 -6.92
CA ARG A 35 -1.60 9.11 -6.07
C ARG A 35 -1.79 8.75 -4.59
N LEU A 36 -2.59 7.72 -4.31
CA LEU A 36 -2.93 7.33 -2.94
C LEU A 36 -1.70 6.81 -2.19
N PHE A 37 -0.99 5.85 -2.78
CA PHE A 37 0.16 5.24 -2.13
C PHE A 37 1.36 6.18 -2.07
N SER A 38 1.54 7.08 -3.06
CA SER A 38 2.58 8.12 -2.96
C SER A 38 2.30 9.09 -1.81
N ALA A 39 1.04 9.50 -1.60
CA ALA A 39 0.69 10.37 -0.47
C ALA A 39 0.97 9.73 0.90
N TYR A 40 0.79 8.41 1.03
CA TYR A 40 1.13 7.69 2.27
C TYR A 40 2.62 7.41 2.42
N GLU A 41 3.35 7.26 1.31
CA GLU A 41 4.81 7.09 1.34
C GLU A 41 5.53 8.41 1.69
N GLU A 42 4.98 9.56 1.29
CA GLU A 42 5.49 10.89 1.66
C GLU A 42 5.30 11.22 3.14
N ASP A 43 4.25 10.70 3.80
CA ASP A 43 4.01 10.94 5.23
C ASP A 43 4.83 9.98 6.10
N TYR A 44 5.90 10.47 6.71
CA TYR A 44 6.76 9.70 7.62
C TYR A 44 6.04 8.99 8.78
N HIS A 45 4.89 9.49 9.24
CA HIS A 45 4.12 8.82 10.29
C HIS A 45 3.46 7.54 9.79
N ILE A 46 3.22 7.45 8.49
CA ILE A 46 2.51 6.34 7.84
C ILE A 46 3.50 5.47 7.07
N SER A 47 4.40 6.06 6.29
CA SER A 47 5.29 5.37 5.34
C SER A 47 6.19 4.34 6.00
N ARG A 48 6.58 4.55 7.26
CA ARG A 48 7.37 3.60 8.05
C ARG A 48 6.75 2.20 8.17
N PHE A 49 5.44 2.07 7.94
CA PHE A 49 4.70 0.81 8.01
C PHE A 49 4.43 0.19 6.63
N PHE A 50 4.78 0.88 5.54
CA PHE A 50 4.48 0.46 4.17
C PHE A 50 5.77 0.02 3.48
N HIS A 51 5.80 -1.24 3.06
CA HIS A 51 6.93 -1.83 2.36
C HIS A 51 6.55 -2.14 0.93
N PHE A 52 7.06 -1.33 0.00
CA PHE A 52 6.83 -1.52 -1.42
C PHE A 52 7.90 -2.43 -2.03
N THR A 53 7.48 -3.32 -2.94
CA THR A 53 8.39 -4.20 -3.67
C THR A 53 8.09 -4.20 -5.17
N ASP A 54 9.15 -4.33 -5.97
CA ASP A 54 9.07 -4.53 -7.43
C ASP A 54 9.26 -6.01 -7.75
N GLY A 55 8.40 -6.54 -8.61
CA GLY A 55 8.29 -7.96 -8.89
C GLY A 55 7.48 -8.21 -10.16
N ASN A 56 6.83 -9.37 -10.24
CA ASN A 56 5.95 -9.69 -11.36
C ASN A 56 4.56 -9.06 -11.15
N GLY A 57 3.99 -8.42 -12.17
CA GLY A 57 2.63 -7.88 -12.12
C GLY A 57 2.50 -6.51 -12.76
N GLN A 58 1.35 -5.87 -12.54
CA GLN A 58 1.13 -4.49 -12.97
C GLN A 58 2.03 -3.55 -12.15
N LYS A 59 2.77 -2.69 -12.84
CA LYS A 59 3.66 -1.70 -12.24
C LYS A 59 2.94 -0.38 -12.01
N PHE A 60 3.27 0.24 -10.89
CA PHE A 60 2.82 1.55 -10.46
C PHE A 60 4.04 2.38 -10.06
N SER A 61 3.97 3.69 -10.27
CA SER A 61 4.97 4.64 -9.78
C SER A 61 4.55 5.20 -8.42
N ILE A 62 5.19 4.75 -7.34
CA ILE A 62 4.94 5.22 -5.97
C ILE A 62 6.09 6.12 -5.54
N ASN A 63 5.81 7.41 -5.35
CA ASN A 63 6.80 8.47 -5.11
C ASN A 63 8.01 8.42 -6.07
N GLY A 64 7.76 8.15 -7.35
CA GLY A 64 8.79 8.04 -8.39
C GLY A 64 9.52 6.69 -8.45
N PHE A 65 9.22 5.74 -7.56
CA PHE A 65 9.79 4.40 -7.55
C PHE A 65 8.82 3.37 -8.15
N SER A 66 9.35 2.43 -8.94
CA SER A 66 8.53 1.35 -9.49
C SER A 66 8.16 0.35 -8.41
N SER A 67 6.87 0.07 -8.27
CA SER A 67 6.34 -0.88 -7.30
C SER A 67 5.22 -1.72 -7.90
N THR A 68 5.07 -2.95 -7.41
CA THR A 68 4.01 -3.89 -7.83
C THR A 68 3.17 -4.36 -6.65
N HIS A 69 3.79 -4.48 -5.47
CA HIS A 69 3.16 -4.95 -4.25
C HIS A 69 3.44 -4.00 -3.09
N VAL A 70 2.59 -4.09 -2.07
CA VAL A 70 2.74 -3.44 -0.78
C VAL A 70 2.52 -4.48 0.33
N SER A 71 3.40 -4.50 1.33
CA SER A 71 3.17 -5.12 2.62
C SER A 71 2.95 -4.02 3.66
N ILE A 72 2.06 -4.24 4.62
CA ILE A 72 1.80 -3.31 5.71
C ILE A 72 2.14 -3.99 7.04
N ASP A 73 2.87 -3.30 7.89
CA ASP A 73 3.21 -3.75 9.25
C ASP A 73 2.01 -3.64 10.20
N ALA A 74 1.94 -4.53 11.20
CA ALA A 74 0.81 -4.58 12.14
C ALA A 74 0.74 -3.32 13.02
N GLU A 75 1.88 -2.69 13.26
CA GLU A 75 2.07 -1.49 14.07
C GLU A 75 1.34 -0.26 13.51
N ILE A 76 0.90 -0.28 12.24
CA ILE A 76 0.01 0.74 11.67
C ILE A 76 -1.23 0.96 12.54
N GLN A 77 -1.70 -0.08 13.24
CA GLN A 77 -2.85 -0.01 14.14
C GLN A 77 -2.68 0.99 15.30
N ALA A 78 -1.45 1.35 15.65
CA ALA A 78 -1.20 2.34 16.69
C ALA A 78 -1.62 3.77 16.30
N ILE A 79 -1.85 4.03 15.01
CA ILE A 79 -2.23 5.35 14.47
C ILE A 79 -3.57 5.34 13.71
N LEU A 80 -4.32 4.23 13.78
CA LEU A 80 -5.62 4.04 13.13
C LEU A 80 -6.81 4.39 14.02
#